data_AF-A0A1C6GCW9-F1
#
_entry.id   AF-A0A1C6GCW9-F1
#
_cell.length_a   1.000
_cell.length_b   1.000
_cell.length_c   1.000
_cell.angle_alpha   90.00
_cell.angle_beta   90.00
_cell.angle_gamma   90.00
#
_symmetry.space_group_name_H-M   'P 1'
#
loop_
_entity.id
_entity.type
_entity.pdbx_description
1 polymer ?
#
loop_
_entity_poly.entity_id
_entity_poly.type
_entity_poly.pdbx_seq_one_letter_code
_entity_poly.pdbx_strand_id
1 'polypeptide(L)'
;MNKRKKFIGQYIVVGMFLCLVGISLIGGVATQIIKSAKYKNDIICLKNEIKNTEKEIKSLKEAKKKIDNDKYIEEIARKKLKMVKPNEIIYLDINRGSN
;
A
#
# COMPACT_ATOMS: atom_id res chain seq x y z
N MET A 1 -65.50 -0.80 -31.05
CA MET A 1 -64.33 -0.44 -30.20
C MET A 1 -63.37 0.42 -31.02
N ASN A 2 -63.19 1.71 -30.68
CA ASN A 2 -62.49 2.69 -31.53
C ASN A 2 -61.04 2.28 -31.83
N LYS A 3 -60.73 2.03 -33.11
CA LYS A 3 -59.39 1.57 -33.56
C LYS A 3 -58.25 2.50 -33.10
N ARG A 4 -58.52 3.80 -32.90
CA ARG A 4 -57.57 4.77 -32.34
C ARG A 4 -57.04 4.39 -30.93
N LYS A 5 -57.87 3.76 -30.08
CA LYS A 5 -57.45 3.31 -28.74
C LYS A 5 -56.50 2.11 -28.78
N LYS A 6 -56.59 1.25 -29.80
CA LYS A 6 -55.67 0.11 -30.00
C LYS A 6 -54.26 0.57 -30.39
N PHE A 7 -54.15 1.55 -31.28
CA PHE A 7 -52.86 2.09 -31.71
C PHE A 7 -52.14 2.86 -30.59
N ILE A 8 -52.86 3.68 -29.82
CA ILE A 8 -52.30 4.40 -28.66
C ILE A 8 -51.74 3.43 -27.61
N GLY A 9 -52.46 2.32 -27.33
CA GLY A 9 -51.97 1.30 -26.41
C GLY A 9 -50.65 0.66 -26.85
N GLN A 10 -50.47 0.43 -28.16
CA GLN A 10 -49.21 -0.13 -28.69
C GLN A 10 -48.04 0.85 -28.54
N TYR A 11 -48.24 2.15 -28.79
CA TYR A 11 -47.19 3.15 -28.59
C TYR A 11 -46.79 3.30 -27.11
N ILE A 12 -47.75 3.18 -26.18
CA ILE A 12 -47.46 3.24 -24.74
C ILE A 12 -46.57 2.06 -24.32
N VAL A 13 -46.84 0.85 -24.81
CA VAL A 13 -46.05 -0.35 -24.48
C VAL A 13 -44.64 -0.26 -25.06
N VAL A 14 -44.49 0.18 -26.31
CA VAL A 14 -43.18 0.37 -26.95
C VAL A 14 -42.38 1.47 -26.26
N GLY A 15 -43.03 2.57 -25.88
CA GLY A 15 -42.40 3.66 -25.13
C GLY A 15 -41.92 3.20 -23.74
N MET A 16 -42.73 2.41 -23.03
CA MET A 16 -42.34 1.86 -21.73
C MET A 16 -41.12 0.93 -21.83
N PHE A 17 -41.06 0.11 -22.88
CA PHE A 17 -39.91 -0.75 -23.14
C PHE A 17 -38.62 0.06 -23.44
N LEU A 18 -38.73 1.10 -24.27
CA LEU A 18 -37.60 2.00 -24.55
C LEU A 18 -37.11 2.73 -23.30
N CYS A 19 -38.02 3.19 -22.44
CA CYS A 19 -37.65 3.81 -21.17
C CYS A 19 -36.90 2.85 -20.24
N LEU A 20 -37.34 1.59 -20.15
CA LEU A 20 -36.66 0.57 -19.34
C LEU A 20 -35.23 0.32 -19.83
N VAL A 21 -35.04 0.18 -21.15
CA VAL A 21 -33.72 0.03 -21.77
C VAL A 21 -32.84 1.25 -21.48
N GLY A 22 -33.39 2.47 -21.61
CA GLY A 22 -32.66 3.70 -21.32
C GLY A 22 -32.17 3.77 -19.87
N ILE A 23 -33.02 3.43 -18.90
CA ILE A 23 -32.66 3.44 -17.46
C ILE A 23 -31.57 2.40 -17.17
N SER A 24 -31.68 1.19 -17.75
CA SER A 24 -30.66 0.14 -17.57
C SER A 24 -29.28 0.55 -18.10
N LEU A 25 -29.23 1.25 -19.23
CA LEU A 25 -27.97 1.74 -19.80
C LEU A 25 -27.33 2.84 -18.93
N ILE A 26 -28.13 3.79 -18.44
CA ILE A 26 -27.65 4.88 -17.56
C ILE A 26 -27.09 4.31 -16.25
N GLY A 27 -27.80 3.34 -15.64
CA GLY A 27 -27.33 2.66 -14.44
C GLY A 27 -26.00 1.93 -14.65
N GLY A 28 -25.84 1.25 -15.79
CA GLY A 28 -24.59 0.55 -16.14
C GLY A 28 -23.40 1.51 -16.23
N VAL A 29 -23.55 2.62 -16.97
CA VAL A 29 -22.48 3.60 -17.17
C VAL A 29 -22.05 4.27 -15.85
N ALA A 30 -23.01 4.64 -14.99
CA ALA A 30 -22.70 5.26 -13.70
C ALA A 30 -21.85 4.35 -12.80
N THR A 31 -22.21 3.06 -12.72
CA THR A 31 -21.42 2.10 -11.92
C THR A 31 -20.03 1.86 -12.51
N GLN A 32 -19.88 1.93 -13.83
CA GLN A 32 -18.59 1.74 -14.50
C GLN A 32 -17.61 2.89 -14.25
N ILE A 33 -18.11 4.14 -14.20
CA ILE A 33 -17.30 5.32 -13.85
C ILE A 33 -16.79 5.20 -12.41
N ILE A 34 -17.66 4.86 -11.46
CA ILE A 34 -17.31 4.73 -10.04
C ILE A 34 -16.26 3.62 -9.84
N LYS A 35 -16.48 2.45 -10.46
CA LYS A 35 -15.52 1.33 -10.41
C LYS A 35 -14.17 1.73 -10.99
N SER A 36 -14.15 2.45 -12.11
CA SER A 36 -12.91 2.89 -12.75
C SER A 36 -12.11 3.86 -11.87
N ALA A 37 -12.79 4.78 -11.18
CA ALA A 37 -12.15 5.66 -10.21
C ALA A 37 -11.58 4.89 -9.01
N LYS A 38 -12.34 3.93 -8.48
CA LYS A 38 -11.88 3.06 -7.38
C LYS A 38 -10.64 2.26 -7.78
N TYR A 39 -10.64 1.60 -8.94
CA TYR A 39 -9.49 0.83 -9.40
C TYR A 39 -8.24 1.69 -9.59
N LYS A 40 -8.37 2.93 -10.08
CA LYS A 40 -7.23 3.85 -10.17
C LYS A 40 -6.64 4.17 -8.80
N ASN A 41 -7.49 4.41 -7.81
CA ASN A 41 -7.04 4.67 -6.44
C ASN A 41 -6.37 3.45 -5.82
N ASP A 42 -6.96 2.26 -6.01
CA ASP A 42 -6.40 1.00 -5.51
C ASP A 42 -5.01 0.74 -6.14
N ILE A 43 -4.85 0.97 -7.44
CA ILE A 43 -3.56 0.85 -8.14
C ILE A 43 -2.51 1.81 -7.54
N ILE A 44 -2.88 3.07 -7.29
CA ILE A 44 -1.97 4.06 -6.71
C ILE A 44 -1.57 3.64 -5.29
N CYS A 45 -2.53 3.19 -4.48
CA CYS A 45 -2.29 2.72 -3.12
C CYS A 45 -1.32 1.53 -3.12
N LEU A 46 -1.62 0.49 -3.90
CA LEU A 46 -0.76 -0.70 -4.03
C LEU A 46 0.63 -0.35 -4.53
N LYS A 47 0.75 0.57 -5.50
CA LYS A 47 2.06 1.01 -6.01
C LYS A 47 2.88 1.73 -4.94
N ASN A 48 2.23 2.55 -4.11
CA ASN A 48 2.89 3.21 -2.98
C ASN A 48 3.33 2.21 -1.92
N GLU A 49 2.49 1.22 -1.63
CA GLU A 49 2.81 0.14 -0.70
C GLU A 49 4.03 -0.66 -1.17
N ILE A 50 4.03 -1.11 -2.43
CA ILE A 50 5.18 -1.79 -3.05
C ILE A 50 6.45 -0.95 -2.92
N LYS A 51 6.38 0.34 -3.25
CA LYS A 51 7.54 1.25 -3.16
C LYS A 51 8.04 1.41 -1.72
N ASN A 52 7.15 1.44 -0.74
CA ASN A 52 7.53 1.51 0.67
C ASN A 52 8.18 0.20 1.13
N THR A 53 7.59 -0.94 0.79
CA THR A 53 8.16 -2.26 1.09
C THR A 53 9.51 -2.46 0.42
N GLU A 54 9.69 -2.03 -0.84
CA GLU A 54 10.99 -2.08 -1.52
C GLU A 54 12.06 -1.22 -0.82
N LYS A 55 11.68 -0.03 -0.36
CA LYS A 55 12.58 0.83 0.43
C LYS A 55 12.97 0.16 1.75
N GLU A 56 12.02 -0.46 2.43
CA GLU A 56 12.25 -1.18 3.68
C GLU A 56 13.15 -2.40 3.47
N ILE A 57 12.92 -3.18 2.42
CA ILE A 57 13.81 -4.30 2.05
C ILE A 57 15.22 -3.78 1.78
N LYS A 58 15.37 -2.64 1.09
CA LYS A 58 16.68 -2.05 0.80
C LYS A 58 17.38 -1.60 2.09
N SER A 59 16.68 -0.90 2.99
CA SER A 59 17.26 -0.45 4.26
C SER A 59 17.65 -1.63 5.15
N LEU A 60 16.82 -2.67 5.22
CA LEU A 60 17.11 -3.91 5.94
C LEU A 60 18.30 -4.65 5.33
N LYS A 61 18.43 -4.71 4.00
CA LYS A 61 19.61 -5.29 3.34
C LYS A 61 20.88 -4.51 3.64
N GLU A 62 20.81 -3.17 3.66
CA GLU A 62 21.95 -2.33 4.03
C GLU A 62 22.34 -2.51 5.51
N ALA A 63 21.35 -2.58 6.41
CA ALA A 63 21.57 -2.89 7.82
C ALA A 63 22.18 -4.29 8.00
N LYS A 64 21.67 -5.29 7.28
CA LYS A 64 22.21 -6.64 7.30
C LYS A 64 23.66 -6.67 6.82
N LYS A 65 24.00 -5.98 5.72
CA LYS A 65 25.40 -5.86 5.26
C LYS A 65 26.33 -5.20 6.29
N LYS A 66 25.82 -4.26 7.09
CA LYS A 66 26.60 -3.67 8.20
C LYS A 66 26.82 -4.67 9.33
N ILE A 67 25.81 -5.50 9.63
CA ILE A 67 25.89 -6.54 10.66
C ILE A 67 26.78 -7.71 10.21
N ASP A 68 26.62 -8.20 8.98
CA ASP A 68 27.43 -9.29 8.40
C ASP A 68 28.92 -8.91 8.21
N ASN A 69 29.29 -7.66 8.48
CA ASN A 69 30.68 -7.26 8.51
C ASN A 69 31.24 -7.61 9.90
N ASP A 70 32.06 -8.66 10.00
CA ASP A 70 32.59 -9.22 11.26
C ASP A 70 33.08 -8.16 12.26
N LYS A 71 33.65 -7.04 11.77
CA LYS A 71 34.07 -5.91 12.60
C LYS A 71 32.95 -5.29 13.44
N TYR A 72 31.74 -5.19 12.91
CA TYR A 72 30.61 -4.59 13.64
C TYR A 72 30.09 -5.52 14.73
N ILE A 73 30.02 -6.82 14.44
CA ILE A 73 29.71 -7.85 15.45
C ILE A 73 30.79 -7.87 16.53
N GLU A 74 32.07 -7.83 16.14
CA GLU A 74 33.22 -7.75 17.05
C GLU A 74 33.13 -6.51 17.96
N GLU A 75 32.81 -5.33 17.40
CA GLU A 75 32.64 -4.10 18.18
C GLU A 75 31.49 -4.18 19.18
N ILE A 76 30.33 -4.71 18.78
CA ILE A 76 29.19 -4.89 19.69
C ILE A 76 29.54 -5.91 20.78
N ALA A 77 30.15 -7.03 20.42
CA ALA A 77 30.59 -8.04 21.37
C ALA A 77 31.60 -7.46 22.36
N ARG A 78 32.60 -6.70 21.90
CA ARG A 78 33.55 -5.98 22.75
C ARG A 78 32.87 -5.03 23.72
N LYS A 79 31.92 -4.22 23.24
CA LYS A 79 31.18 -3.27 24.09
C LYS A 79 30.33 -3.98 25.14
N LYS A 80 29.63 -5.06 24.79
CA LYS A 80 28.78 -5.82 25.72
C LYS A 80 29.58 -6.65 26.72
N LEU A 81 30.65 -7.29 26.26
CA LEU A 81 31.47 -8.20 27.08
C LEU A 81 32.65 -7.49 27.76
N LYS A 82 32.79 -6.17 27.58
CA LYS A 82 33.95 -5.36 28.04
C LYS A 82 35.30 -5.98 27.63
N MET A 83 35.34 -6.60 26.45
CA MET A 83 36.54 -7.24 25.92
C MET A 83 37.42 -6.21 25.18
N VAL A 84 38.73 -6.41 25.27
CA VAL A 84 39.76 -5.55 24.67
C VAL A 84 40.63 -6.35 23.72
N LYS A 85 41.21 -5.70 22.71
CA LYS A 85 42.17 -6.40 21.83
C LYS A 85 43.46 -6.71 22.61
N PRO A 86 44.20 -7.77 22.23
CA PRO A 86 45.41 -8.20 22.94
C PRO A 86 46.46 -7.09 23.16
N ASN A 87 46.47 -6.05 22.32
CA ASN A 87 47.42 -4.93 22.36
C ASN A 87 46.76 -3.56 22.65
N GLU A 88 45.61 -3.53 23.33
CA GLU A 88 44.87 -2.28 23.61
C GLU A 88 44.78 -1.99 25.11
N ILE A 89 45.22 -0.80 25.53
CA ILE A 89 45.24 -0.37 26.94
C ILE A 89 44.07 0.59 27.17
N ILE A 90 43.20 0.29 28.14
CA ILE A 90 42.06 1.14 28.51
C ILE A 90 42.33 1.81 29.86
N TYR A 91 42.12 3.13 29.92
CA TYR A 91 42.14 3.91 31.16
C TYR A 91 40.72 4.02 31.73
N LEU A 92 40.51 3.46 32.92
CA LEU A 92 39.25 3.59 33.67
C LEU A 92 39.44 4.64 34.76
N ASP A 93 38.71 5.76 34.65
CA ASP A 93 38.70 6.81 35.65
C ASP A 93 37.77 6.42 36.80
N ILE A 94 38.37 5.98 37.91
CA ILE A 94 37.68 5.44 39.11
C ILE A 94 36.95 6.52 39.92
N ASN A 95 37.19 7.81 39.64
CA ASN A 95 36.62 8.93 40.41
C ASN A 95 35.31 9.50 39.83
N ARG A 96 34.83 8.99 38.69
CA ARG A 96 33.64 9.54 38.01
C ARG A 96 32.29 9.01 38.53
N GLY A 97 32.29 8.08 39.49
CA GLY A 97 31.09 7.43 40.04
C GLY A 97 30.70 7.84 41.46
N SER A 98 31.37 8.84 42.05
CA SER A 98 31.03 9.39 43.37
C SER A 98 30.63 10.86 43.22
N ASN A 99 29.38 11.07 42.80
CA ASN A 99 28.58 12.28 43.04
C ASN A 99 27.11 11.91 42.86
#